data_AF-A0A2E0YQW2-F1
#
_entry.id   AF-A0A2E0YQW2-F1
#
_cell.length_a   1.000
_cell.length_b   1.000
_cell.length_c   1.000
_cell.angle_alpha   90.00
_cell.angle_beta   90.00
_cell.angle_gamma   90.00
#
_symmetry.space_group_name_H-M   'P 1'
#
loop_
_entity.id
_entity.type
_entity.pdbx_description
1 polymer ?
#
loop_
_entity_poly.entity_id
_entity_poly.type
_entity_poly.pdbx_seq_one_letter_code
_entity_poly.pdbx_strand_id
1 'polypeptide(L)'
;MKDYSEYSVKPNLIQGQMNPPNQPFRFDKTLGAGLFFGFLAFIALIFLVMGIYIPGIIFLLPIIFYGVYVFKGIEKNEKYKEKAKKDTNQRMINEASDLSQKLRDLIIKSDELATKGLSDQIKIIENKLRKVEYEFSDNALIPFWDEVENFVKELDQYENSLNLLKENSKLYYKYIHTTKNNFPQKFPISTNHRFPNHIISNFEQIKRQAFKKFEFANLWEQRKTQKILVLGFSTLGEAINNMNYSITNAVNELTDVVQTGFESLASEIQESRQREYNNHMVSNAQLESSLSKIDEKLYYIQYNRKPIEPFGDIFAERR
;
A
#
# COMPACT_ATOMS: atom_id res chain seq x y z
N MET A 1 29.11 24.13 4.27
CA MET A 1 29.21 24.19 2.79
C MET A 1 30.34 23.26 2.36
N LYS A 2 29.99 22.08 1.84
CA LYS A 2 30.92 21.14 1.21
C LYS A 2 30.24 20.62 -0.05
N ASP A 3 30.95 20.77 -1.16
CA ASP A 3 30.64 20.33 -2.51
C ASP A 3 30.41 18.81 -2.59
N TYR A 4 29.39 18.43 -3.36
CA TYR A 4 29.27 17.12 -3.97
C TYR A 4 28.66 17.30 -5.37
N SER A 5 29.53 17.58 -6.34
CA SER A 5 29.27 17.40 -7.76
C SER A 5 30.05 16.17 -8.27
N GLU A 6 29.45 15.49 -9.25
CA GLU A 6 29.93 14.30 -9.98
C GLU A 6 29.55 12.94 -9.39
N TYR A 7 28.67 12.21 -10.10
CA TYR A 7 29.09 11.01 -10.83
C TYR A 7 28.19 10.78 -12.04
N SER A 8 28.78 10.96 -13.23
CA SER A 8 28.24 10.63 -14.54
C SER A 8 28.43 9.15 -14.83
N VAL A 9 27.34 8.44 -15.15
CA VAL A 9 27.36 7.01 -15.52
C VAL A 9 27.33 6.90 -17.04
N LYS A 10 28.43 6.41 -17.63
CA LYS A 10 28.53 6.02 -19.04
C LYS A 10 27.96 4.61 -19.28
N PRO A 11 27.32 4.34 -20.43
CA PRO A 11 26.91 2.98 -20.81
C PRO A 11 28.07 2.20 -21.48
N ASN A 12 28.27 0.96 -21.03
CA ASN A 12 29.20 -0.01 -21.61
C ASN A 12 28.62 -0.59 -22.93
N LEU A 13 29.30 -0.33 -24.04
CA LEU A 13 29.21 -1.13 -25.26
C LEU A 13 30.12 -2.37 -25.11
N ILE A 14 29.54 -3.57 -25.26
CA ILE A 14 30.31 -4.80 -25.44
C ILE A 14 30.55 -5.00 -26.93
N GLN A 15 31.78 -4.74 -27.37
CA GLN A 15 32.32 -5.20 -28.66
C GLN A 15 32.78 -6.66 -28.51
N GLY A 16 32.15 -7.56 -29.27
CA GLY A 16 32.58 -8.95 -29.45
C GLY A 16 33.38 -9.09 -30.74
N GLN A 17 34.55 -9.70 -30.60
CA GLN A 17 35.68 -9.74 -31.54
C GLN A 17 35.41 -10.53 -32.83
N MET A 18 35.96 -10.02 -33.94
CA MET A 18 36.20 -10.77 -35.18
C MET A 18 37.49 -11.58 -35.06
N ASN A 19 37.48 -12.84 -35.49
CA ASN A 19 38.68 -13.65 -35.69
C ASN A 19 39.01 -13.78 -37.20
N PRO A 20 40.30 -13.89 -37.56
CA PRO A 20 40.84 -13.70 -38.93
C PRO A 20 40.83 -14.98 -39.81
N PRO A 21 41.24 -14.90 -41.11
CA PRO A 21 40.86 -15.85 -42.15
C PRO A 21 41.81 -17.05 -42.27
N ASN A 22 41.24 -18.23 -42.55
CA ASN A 22 41.97 -19.45 -42.88
C ASN A 22 42.49 -19.43 -44.33
N GLN A 23 43.70 -19.98 -44.48
CA GLN A 23 44.50 -20.10 -45.69
C GLN A 23 43.85 -20.97 -46.79
N PRO A 24 44.25 -20.80 -48.08
CA PRO A 24 43.69 -21.56 -49.19
C PRO A 24 44.24 -22.99 -49.26
N PHE A 25 43.33 -23.97 -49.23
CA PHE A 25 43.62 -25.36 -49.58
C PHE A 25 43.87 -25.47 -51.11
N ARG A 26 45.08 -25.88 -51.49
CA ARG A 26 45.40 -26.29 -52.87
C ARG A 26 44.91 -27.72 -53.09
N PHE A 27 43.94 -27.90 -53.98
CA PHE A 27 43.56 -29.21 -54.51
C PHE A 27 44.32 -29.51 -55.81
N ASP A 28 44.93 -30.69 -55.82
CA ASP A 28 45.66 -31.27 -56.94
C ASP A 28 44.70 -31.68 -58.07
N LYS A 29 45.03 -31.34 -59.31
CA LYS A 29 44.14 -31.42 -60.48
C LYS A 29 44.42 -32.66 -61.33
N THR A 30 44.36 -33.88 -60.81
CA THR A 30 44.56 -35.08 -61.66
C THR A 30 43.86 -36.33 -61.14
N LEU A 31 42.61 -36.23 -60.66
CA LEU A 31 41.80 -37.44 -60.41
C LEU A 31 40.28 -37.19 -60.42
N GLY A 32 39.82 -36.32 -61.34
CA GLY A 32 38.47 -35.75 -61.30
C GLY A 32 37.58 -35.98 -62.53
N ALA A 33 37.92 -36.88 -63.46
CA ALA A 33 37.05 -37.13 -64.62
C ALA A 33 36.13 -38.35 -64.43
N GLY A 34 36.65 -39.48 -63.92
CA GLY A 34 35.86 -40.72 -63.78
C GLY A 34 34.80 -40.68 -62.66
N LEU A 35 35.13 -40.11 -61.51
CA LEU A 35 34.20 -39.99 -60.37
C LEU A 35 33.10 -38.94 -60.61
N PHE A 36 33.36 -37.93 -61.43
CA PHE A 36 32.38 -36.86 -61.70
C PHE A 36 31.22 -37.35 -62.58
N PHE A 37 31.50 -38.20 -63.58
CA PHE A 37 30.45 -38.81 -64.41
C PHE A 37 29.65 -39.88 -63.67
N GLY A 38 30.28 -40.66 -62.80
CA GLY A 38 29.57 -41.60 -61.92
C GLY A 38 28.64 -40.90 -60.92
N PHE A 39 29.08 -39.77 -60.35
CA PHE A 39 28.29 -38.96 -59.43
C PHE A 39 27.12 -38.24 -60.12
N LEU A 40 27.33 -37.74 -61.36
CA LEU A 40 26.25 -37.17 -62.17
C LEU A 40 25.20 -38.22 -62.57
N ALA A 41 25.62 -39.44 -62.92
CA ALA A 41 24.69 -40.54 -63.21
C ALA A 41 23.92 -40.99 -61.97
N PHE A 42 24.56 -41.01 -60.80
CA PHE A 42 23.90 -41.31 -59.53
C PHE A 42 22.91 -40.22 -59.10
N ILE A 43 23.26 -38.94 -59.27
CA ILE A 43 22.35 -37.81 -59.07
C ILE A 43 21.17 -37.89 -60.04
N ALA A 44 21.41 -38.19 -61.33
CA ALA A 44 20.33 -38.35 -62.31
C ALA A 44 19.40 -39.51 -61.96
N LEU A 45 19.94 -40.63 -61.46
CA LEU A 45 19.15 -41.77 -60.97
C LEU A 45 18.32 -41.41 -59.73
N ILE A 46 18.90 -40.66 -58.79
CA ILE A 46 18.18 -40.11 -57.64
C ILE A 46 17.07 -39.17 -58.10
N PHE A 47 17.33 -38.26 -59.06
CA PHE A 47 16.30 -37.37 -59.62
C PHE A 47 15.22 -38.13 -60.40
N LEU A 48 15.54 -39.27 -60.99
CA LEU A 48 14.58 -40.12 -61.72
C LEU A 48 13.69 -40.92 -60.75
N VAL A 49 14.26 -41.46 -59.67
CA VAL A 49 13.52 -42.20 -58.63
C VAL A 49 12.76 -41.24 -57.69
N MET A 50 13.31 -40.06 -57.41
CA MET A 50 12.72 -39.03 -56.55
C MET A 50 11.94 -37.96 -57.34
N GLY A 51 11.92 -37.99 -58.67
CA GLY A 51 11.23 -36.98 -59.51
C GLY A 51 9.73 -36.89 -59.27
N ILE A 52 9.14 -37.91 -58.66
CA ILE A 52 7.75 -37.95 -58.21
C ILE A 52 7.60 -37.35 -56.79
N TYR A 53 8.64 -37.42 -55.95
CA TYR A 53 8.61 -36.97 -54.55
C TYR A 53 9.20 -35.57 -54.32
N ILE A 54 10.14 -35.11 -55.16
CA ILE A 54 10.80 -33.80 -55.03
C ILE A 54 9.83 -32.62 -55.14
N PRO A 55 8.86 -32.56 -56.09
CA PRO A 55 7.91 -31.45 -56.10
C PRO A 55 7.04 -31.44 -54.85
N GLY A 56 6.67 -32.62 -54.32
CA GLY A 56 5.93 -32.75 -53.07
C GLY A 56 6.71 -32.27 -51.84
N ILE A 57 8.00 -32.62 -51.73
CA ILE A 57 8.87 -32.19 -50.63
C ILE A 57 9.13 -30.68 -50.70
N ILE A 58 9.36 -30.11 -51.89
CA ILE A 58 9.53 -28.67 -52.09
C ILE A 58 8.25 -27.90 -51.71
N PHE A 59 7.06 -28.47 -51.97
CA PHE A 59 5.79 -27.89 -51.54
C PHE A 59 5.54 -27.98 -50.02
N LEU A 60 6.06 -29.01 -49.36
CA LEU A 60 5.91 -29.20 -47.91
C LEU A 60 6.87 -28.34 -47.07
N LEU A 61 8.05 -28.02 -47.59
CA LEU A 61 9.04 -27.18 -46.89
C LEU A 61 8.49 -25.82 -46.39
N PRO A 62 7.79 -25.00 -47.18
CA PRO A 62 7.23 -23.74 -46.69
C PRO A 62 6.14 -23.95 -45.62
N ILE A 63 5.37 -25.04 -45.68
CA ILE A 63 4.36 -25.38 -44.66
C ILE A 63 5.03 -25.72 -43.34
N ILE A 64 6.10 -26.53 -43.37
CA ILE A 64 6.90 -26.87 -42.19
C ILE A 64 7.56 -25.61 -41.61
N PHE A 65 8.13 -24.75 -42.46
CA PHE A 65 8.79 -23.50 -42.04
C PHE A 65 7.79 -22.52 -41.42
N TYR A 66 6.59 -22.41 -42.00
CA TYR A 66 5.49 -21.62 -41.46
C TYR A 66 4.99 -22.17 -40.12
N GLY A 67 4.84 -23.50 -40.00
CA GLY A 67 4.49 -24.16 -38.74
C GLY A 67 5.51 -23.90 -37.63
N VAL A 68 6.82 -24.01 -37.92
CA VAL A 68 7.90 -23.70 -36.97
C VAL A 68 7.91 -22.21 -36.59
N TYR A 69 7.63 -21.31 -37.53
CA TYR A 69 7.55 -19.87 -37.27
C TYR A 69 6.38 -19.52 -36.34
N VAL A 70 5.18 -20.05 -36.62
CA VAL A 70 3.99 -19.87 -35.79
C VAL A 70 4.20 -20.48 -34.40
N PHE A 71 4.76 -21.69 -34.31
CA PHE A 71 5.03 -22.36 -33.04
C PHE A 71 6.03 -21.57 -32.16
N LYS A 72 7.12 -21.06 -32.75
CA LYS A 72 8.06 -20.16 -32.07
C LYS A 72 7.40 -18.83 -31.65
N GLY A 73 6.43 -18.34 -32.41
CA GLY A 73 5.64 -17.16 -32.05
C GLY A 73 4.72 -17.37 -30.85
N ILE A 74 4.05 -18.55 -30.78
CA ILE A 74 3.20 -18.94 -29.65
C ILE A 74 4.03 -19.11 -28.38
N GLU A 75 5.17 -19.81 -28.44
CA GLU A 75 6.06 -20.02 -27.30
C GLU A 75 6.65 -18.69 -26.76
N LYS A 76 7.00 -17.76 -27.67
CA LYS A 76 7.42 -16.41 -27.27
C LYS A 76 6.28 -15.66 -26.58
N ASN A 77 5.07 -15.69 -27.13
CA ASN A 77 3.90 -15.03 -26.54
C ASN A 77 3.54 -15.59 -25.15
N GLU A 78 3.67 -16.90 -24.94
CA GLU A 78 3.49 -17.50 -23.61
C GLU A 78 4.57 -17.05 -22.63
N LYS A 79 5.84 -17.03 -23.04
CA LYS A 79 6.94 -16.49 -22.20
C LYS A 79 6.74 -15.00 -21.87
N TYR A 80 6.25 -14.19 -22.81
CA TYR A 80 5.90 -12.79 -22.53
C TYR A 80 4.73 -12.66 -21.56
N LYS A 81 3.69 -13.49 -21.70
CA LYS A 81 2.56 -13.51 -20.75
C LYS A 81 2.98 -13.98 -19.36
N GLU A 82 3.82 -15.00 -19.26
CA GLU A 82 4.36 -15.47 -17.98
C GLU A 82 5.27 -14.43 -17.33
N LYS A 83 6.13 -13.78 -18.10
CA LYS A 83 6.99 -12.69 -17.59
C LYS A 83 6.15 -11.51 -17.13
N ALA A 84 5.15 -11.10 -17.91
CA ALA A 84 4.21 -10.04 -17.51
C ALA A 84 3.44 -10.43 -16.23
N LYS A 85 2.99 -11.69 -16.10
CA LYS A 85 2.35 -12.18 -14.87
C LYS A 85 3.30 -12.18 -13.68
N LYS A 86 4.55 -12.62 -13.85
CA LYS A 86 5.58 -12.61 -12.81
C LYS A 86 5.93 -11.19 -12.38
N ASP A 87 6.12 -10.27 -13.33
CA ASP A 87 6.42 -8.85 -13.05
C ASP A 87 5.24 -8.18 -12.32
N THR A 88 4.01 -8.48 -12.72
CA THR A 88 2.80 -7.96 -12.04
C THR A 88 2.68 -8.53 -10.62
N ASN A 89 2.89 -9.83 -10.45
CA ASN A 89 2.84 -10.48 -9.14
C ASN A 89 3.94 -9.94 -8.21
N GLN A 90 5.15 -9.73 -8.74
CA GLN A 90 6.25 -9.15 -7.99
C GLN A 90 5.96 -7.70 -7.56
N ARG A 91 5.33 -6.90 -8.43
CA ARG A 91 4.87 -5.55 -8.06
C ARG A 91 3.86 -5.59 -6.92
N MET A 92 2.85 -6.46 -7.01
CA MET A 92 1.86 -6.63 -5.94
C MET A 92 2.50 -7.07 -4.61
N ILE A 93 3.48 -7.99 -4.66
CA ILE A 93 4.23 -8.43 -3.47
C ILE A 93 5.03 -7.28 -2.88
N ASN A 94 5.72 -6.50 -3.71
CA ASN A 94 6.52 -5.36 -3.26
C ASN A 94 5.65 -4.27 -2.63
N GLU A 95 4.50 -3.93 -3.25
CA GLU A 95 3.54 -2.96 -2.74
C GLU A 95 2.93 -3.42 -1.40
N ALA A 96 2.54 -4.69 -1.29
CA ALA A 96 2.04 -5.26 -0.04
C ALA A 96 3.10 -5.27 1.07
N SER A 97 4.36 -5.53 0.72
CA SER A 97 5.50 -5.49 1.65
C SER A 97 5.76 -4.07 2.14
N ASP A 98 5.76 -3.08 1.25
CA ASP A 98 5.95 -1.66 1.58
C ASP A 98 4.83 -1.13 2.49
N LEU A 99 3.57 -1.44 2.16
CA LEU A 99 2.43 -1.12 3.02
C LEU A 99 2.53 -1.78 4.41
N SER A 100 2.92 -3.06 4.45
CA SER A 100 3.11 -3.77 5.71
C SER A 100 4.23 -3.17 6.55
N GLN A 101 5.31 -2.70 5.92
CA GLN A 101 6.38 -2.01 6.60
C GLN A 101 5.92 -0.66 7.15
N LYS A 102 5.21 0.15 6.34
CA LYS A 102 4.61 1.42 6.78
C LYS A 102 3.68 1.24 7.98
N LEU A 103 2.84 0.19 7.95
CA LEU A 103 1.95 -0.14 9.07
C LEU A 103 2.73 -0.53 10.33
N ARG A 104 3.78 -1.36 10.22
CA ARG A 104 4.64 -1.71 11.36
C ARG A 104 5.33 -0.49 11.94
N ASP A 105 5.95 0.33 11.09
CA ASP A 105 6.66 1.53 11.51
C ASP A 105 5.71 2.52 12.21
N LEU A 106 4.49 2.65 11.70
CA LEU A 106 3.46 3.49 12.28
C LEU A 106 2.99 2.96 13.64
N ILE A 107 2.78 1.65 13.79
CA ILE A 107 2.43 1.04 15.07
C ILE A 107 3.56 1.26 16.09
N ILE A 108 4.81 0.95 15.73
CA ILE A 108 5.95 1.04 16.65
C ILE A 108 6.14 2.48 17.13
N LYS A 109 6.15 3.46 16.20
CA LYS A 109 6.31 4.87 16.56
C LYS A 109 5.18 5.39 17.43
N SER A 110 3.95 4.96 17.13
CA SER A 110 2.78 5.40 17.87
C SER A 110 2.74 4.75 19.25
N ASP A 111 3.12 3.47 19.38
CA ASP A 111 3.22 2.77 20.65
C ASP A 111 4.29 3.39 21.56
N GLU A 112 5.48 3.70 21.02
CA GLU A 112 6.53 4.41 21.75
C GLU A 112 6.06 5.78 22.25
N LEU A 113 5.40 6.56 21.38
CA LEU A 113 4.84 7.86 21.72
C LEU A 113 3.76 7.76 22.81
N ALA A 114 2.87 6.78 22.70
CA ALA A 114 1.75 6.58 23.60
C ALA A 114 2.17 6.07 24.99
N THR A 115 3.01 5.03 25.03
CA THR A 115 3.40 4.37 26.28
C THR A 115 4.44 5.16 27.06
N LYS A 116 5.49 5.63 26.39
CA LYS A 116 6.62 6.30 27.04
C LYS A 116 6.55 7.80 26.87
N GLY A 117 6.33 8.29 25.65
CA GLY A 117 6.31 9.72 25.33
C GLY A 117 5.31 10.51 26.18
N LEU A 118 4.03 10.17 26.11
CA LEU A 118 2.98 10.85 26.86
C LEU A 118 3.15 10.70 28.38
N SER A 119 3.56 9.53 28.86
CA SER A 119 3.78 9.32 30.29
C SER A 119 4.93 10.18 30.82
N ASP A 120 6.01 10.33 30.07
CA ASP A 120 7.16 11.12 30.49
C ASP A 120 6.85 12.62 30.40
N GLN A 121 6.09 13.05 29.39
CA GLN A 121 5.57 14.42 29.30
C GLN A 121 4.69 14.78 30.50
N ILE A 122 3.79 13.89 30.95
CA ILE A 122 3.00 14.13 32.15
C ILE A 122 3.89 14.38 33.38
N LYS A 123 4.95 13.58 33.57
CA LYS A 123 5.90 13.79 34.68
C LYS A 123 6.63 15.13 34.57
N ILE A 124 7.00 15.54 33.36
CA ILE A 124 7.64 16.84 33.10
C ILE A 124 6.68 17.98 33.45
N ILE A 125 5.43 17.88 33.01
CA ILE A 125 4.36 18.85 33.29
C ILE A 125 4.12 18.95 34.81
N GLU A 126 4.05 17.83 35.52
CA GLU A 126 3.92 17.83 37.00
C GLU A 126 5.12 18.47 37.68
N ASN A 127 6.34 18.25 37.19
CA ASN A 127 7.54 18.93 37.67
C ASN A 127 7.45 20.44 37.44
N LYS A 128 6.99 20.88 36.26
CA LYS A 128 6.80 22.31 35.95
C LYS A 128 5.74 22.94 36.84
N LEU A 129 4.63 22.26 37.07
CA LEU A 129 3.59 22.73 37.99
C LEU A 129 4.13 22.90 39.42
N ARG A 130 4.93 21.96 39.92
CA ARG A 130 5.58 22.09 41.24
C ARG A 130 6.53 23.29 41.32
N LYS A 131 7.22 23.62 40.22
CA LYS A 131 8.03 24.83 40.17
C LYS A 131 7.18 26.10 40.20
N VAL A 132 6.09 26.14 39.44
CA VAL A 132 5.12 27.25 39.49
C VAL A 132 4.60 27.46 40.92
N GLU A 133 4.27 26.38 41.61
CA GLU A 133 3.84 26.43 43.02
C GLU A 133 4.93 26.94 43.95
N TYR A 134 6.16 26.45 43.79
CA TYR A 134 7.32 26.89 44.57
C TYR A 134 7.60 28.39 44.40
N GLU A 135 7.73 28.87 43.16
CA GLU A 135 8.01 30.28 42.88
C GLU A 135 6.86 31.19 43.36
N PHE A 136 5.61 30.72 43.30
CA PHE A 136 4.48 31.43 43.88
C PHE A 136 4.59 31.54 45.41
N SER A 137 4.98 30.45 46.09
CA SER A 137 5.14 30.40 47.54
C SER A 137 6.29 31.28 48.05
N ASP A 138 7.36 31.42 47.25
CA ASP A 138 8.51 32.28 47.54
C ASP A 138 8.25 33.76 47.21
N ASN A 139 7.06 34.10 46.71
CA ASN A 139 6.72 35.43 46.19
C ASN A 139 7.67 35.93 45.09
N ALA A 140 8.28 35.01 44.33
CA ALA A 140 9.21 35.32 43.25
C ALA A 140 8.44 35.72 41.98
N LEU A 141 8.13 37.02 41.85
CA LEU A 141 7.22 37.55 40.81
C LEU A 141 7.61 37.18 39.37
N ILE A 142 8.85 37.46 38.95
CA ILE A 142 9.30 37.20 37.58
C ILE A 142 9.50 35.69 37.35
N PRO A 143 10.23 34.95 38.22
CA PRO A 143 10.41 33.50 38.07
C PRO A 143 9.08 32.72 38.02
N PHE A 144 8.09 33.14 38.80
CA PHE A 144 6.75 32.54 38.76
C PHE A 144 6.15 32.57 37.35
N TRP A 145 6.12 33.74 36.71
CA TRP A 145 5.54 33.85 35.37
C TRP A 145 6.38 33.15 34.29
N ASP A 146 7.70 33.09 34.46
CA ASP A 146 8.58 32.31 33.58
C ASP A 146 8.25 30.81 33.65
N GLU A 147 8.04 30.28 34.86
CA GLU A 147 7.66 28.87 35.01
C GLU A 147 6.21 28.61 34.58
N VAL A 148 5.31 29.58 34.70
CA VAL A 148 3.96 29.49 34.11
C VAL A 148 4.07 29.36 32.58
N GLU A 149 4.87 30.19 31.94
CA GLU A 149 5.09 30.11 30.48
C GLU A 149 5.69 28.76 30.09
N ASN A 150 6.68 28.26 30.84
CA ASN A 150 7.26 26.94 30.61
C ASN A 150 6.24 25.81 30.79
N PHE A 151 5.40 25.89 31.82
CA PHE A 151 4.32 24.93 32.06
C PHE A 151 3.36 24.87 30.86
N VAL A 152 2.96 26.03 30.33
CA VAL A 152 2.09 26.10 29.15
C VAL A 152 2.77 25.53 27.89
N LYS A 153 4.08 25.73 27.72
CA LYS A 153 4.86 25.12 26.62
C LYS A 153 4.90 23.58 26.70
N GLU A 154 5.03 23.01 27.89
CA GLU A 154 5.01 21.54 28.04
C GLU A 154 3.61 20.97 27.76
N LEU A 155 2.55 21.69 28.12
CA LEU A 155 1.18 21.32 27.76
C LEU A 155 0.96 21.33 26.24
N ASP A 156 1.57 22.27 25.52
CA ASP A 156 1.56 22.30 24.05
C ASP A 156 2.24 21.09 23.42
N GLN A 157 3.41 20.71 23.93
CA GLN A 157 4.09 19.52 23.45
C GLN A 157 3.25 18.25 23.68
N TYR A 158 2.53 18.19 24.79
CA TYR A 158 1.60 17.10 25.09
C TYR A 158 0.42 17.08 24.11
N GLU A 159 -0.22 18.23 23.85
CA GLU A 159 -1.29 18.31 22.86
C GLU A 159 -0.81 17.92 21.46
N ASN A 160 0.36 18.39 21.04
CA ASN A 160 0.97 18.04 19.76
C ASN A 160 1.21 16.52 19.65
N SER A 161 1.58 15.86 20.75
CA SER A 161 1.76 14.41 20.80
C SER A 161 0.44 13.66 20.65
N LEU A 162 -0.65 14.15 21.26
CA LEU A 162 -1.99 13.62 21.06
C LEU A 162 -2.46 13.79 19.61
N ASN A 163 -2.23 14.97 19.02
CA ASN A 163 -2.57 15.25 17.64
C ASN A 163 -1.79 14.35 16.67
N LEU A 164 -0.51 14.08 16.94
CA LEU A 164 0.27 13.14 16.15
C LEU A 164 -0.27 11.71 16.24
N LEU A 165 -0.66 11.24 17.44
CA LEU A 165 -1.33 9.94 17.60
C LEU A 165 -2.65 9.87 16.84
N LYS A 166 -3.43 10.97 16.83
CA LYS A 166 -4.67 11.09 16.08
C LYS A 166 -4.43 10.91 14.58
N GLU A 167 -3.45 11.62 14.03
CA GLU A 167 -3.10 11.49 12.61
C GLU A 167 -2.56 10.10 12.28
N ASN A 168 -1.74 9.51 13.15
CA ASN A 168 -1.28 8.14 12.98
C ASN A 168 -2.44 7.14 12.99
N SER A 169 -3.44 7.32 13.85
CA SER A 169 -4.64 6.49 13.87
C SER A 169 -5.44 6.61 12.57
N LYS A 170 -5.62 7.82 12.03
CA LYS A 170 -6.26 8.01 10.71
C LYS A 170 -5.50 7.30 9.59
N LEU A 171 -4.18 7.46 9.56
CA LEU A 171 -3.31 6.80 8.58
C LEU A 171 -3.35 5.28 8.71
N TYR A 172 -3.42 4.76 9.94
CA TYR A 172 -3.55 3.34 10.22
C TYR A 172 -4.79 2.75 9.57
N TYR A 173 -5.96 3.33 9.86
CA TYR A 173 -7.21 2.85 9.27
C TYR A 173 -7.17 2.99 7.75
N LYS A 174 -6.67 4.11 7.22
CA LYS A 174 -6.47 4.27 5.76
C LYS A 174 -5.66 3.13 5.12
N TYR A 175 -4.59 2.67 5.76
CA TYR A 175 -3.74 1.60 5.22
C TYR A 175 -4.30 0.19 5.46
N ILE A 176 -5.02 -0.03 6.56
CA ILE A 176 -5.60 -1.34 6.82
C ILE A 176 -6.75 -1.66 5.85
N HIS A 177 -7.48 -0.65 5.38
CA HIS A 177 -8.52 -0.81 4.35
C HIS A 177 -7.97 -1.30 3.00
N THR A 178 -6.73 -0.96 2.64
CA THR A 178 -6.18 -1.25 1.32
C THR A 178 -5.49 -2.61 1.23
N THR A 179 -5.31 -3.32 2.34
CA THR A 179 -4.55 -4.58 2.35
C THR A 179 -5.31 -5.72 3.04
N LYS A 180 -5.43 -6.88 2.37
CA LYS A 180 -5.73 -8.14 3.05
C LYS A 180 -4.52 -8.49 3.91
N ASN A 181 -4.54 -8.08 5.17
CA ASN A 181 -3.39 -8.18 6.05
C ASN A 181 -3.77 -8.80 7.41
N ASN A 182 -2.74 -9.28 8.12
CA ASN A 182 -2.89 -9.91 9.44
C ASN A 182 -2.69 -8.89 10.58
N PHE A 183 -2.85 -7.59 10.30
CA PHE A 183 -2.71 -6.56 11.34
C PHE A 183 -3.96 -6.54 12.23
N PRO A 184 -3.83 -6.11 13.49
CA PRO A 184 -4.98 -5.92 14.37
C PRO A 184 -6.05 -5.03 13.71
N GLN A 185 -7.33 -5.39 13.76
CA GLN A 185 -8.36 -4.51 13.18
C GLN A 185 -8.54 -3.21 13.96
N LYS A 186 -8.30 -3.27 15.27
CA LYS A 186 -8.27 -2.10 16.13
C LYS A 186 -6.87 -1.51 16.15
N PHE A 187 -6.77 -0.19 16.08
CA PHE A 187 -5.50 0.51 16.29
C PHE A 187 -4.89 0.07 17.63
N PRO A 188 -3.68 -0.52 17.65
CA PRO A 188 -3.18 -1.30 18.78
C PRO A 188 -2.58 -0.41 19.88
N ILE A 189 -3.25 0.69 20.22
CA ILE A 189 -2.83 1.64 21.24
C ILE A 189 -3.99 1.88 22.18
N SER A 190 -3.68 1.83 23.47
CA SER A 190 -4.65 2.18 24.50
C SER A 190 -5.05 3.65 24.36
N THR A 191 -6.34 3.95 24.24
CA THR A 191 -6.81 5.34 24.31
C THR A 191 -6.93 5.84 25.74
N ASN A 192 -6.49 5.07 26.73
CA ASN A 192 -6.59 5.44 28.15
C ASN A 192 -5.53 6.46 28.60
N HIS A 193 -4.99 7.25 27.67
CA HIS A 193 -4.10 8.36 27.97
C HIS A 193 -4.92 9.57 28.40
N ARG A 194 -5.59 9.46 29.54
CA ARG A 194 -6.29 10.60 30.14
C ARG A 194 -5.27 11.55 30.75
N PHE A 195 -5.37 12.82 30.37
CA PHE A 195 -4.63 13.86 31.05
C PHE A 195 -5.08 13.93 32.52
N PRO A 196 -4.15 13.99 33.51
CA PRO A 196 -4.55 14.02 34.90
C PRO A 196 -5.24 15.35 35.28
N ASN A 197 -6.53 15.28 35.60
CA ASN A 197 -7.36 16.45 35.92
C ASN A 197 -6.81 17.29 37.10
N HIS A 198 -6.07 16.68 38.03
CA HIS A 198 -5.48 17.39 39.16
C HIS A 198 -4.44 18.43 38.72
N ILE A 199 -3.73 18.21 37.61
CA ILE A 199 -2.71 19.14 37.12
C ILE A 199 -3.35 20.47 36.75
N ILE A 200 -4.41 20.44 35.92
CA ILE A 200 -5.13 21.67 35.54
C ILE A 200 -5.81 22.29 36.75
N SER A 201 -6.49 21.50 37.58
CA SER A 201 -7.17 22.00 38.78
C SER A 201 -6.21 22.75 39.71
N ASN A 202 -5.04 22.19 39.98
CA ASN A 202 -4.04 22.80 40.84
C ASN A 202 -3.47 24.07 40.21
N PHE A 203 -3.19 24.04 38.90
CA PHE A 203 -2.74 25.23 38.18
C PHE A 203 -3.78 26.37 38.24
N GLU A 204 -5.05 26.07 38.01
CA GLU A 204 -6.15 27.05 38.10
C GLU A 204 -6.27 27.66 39.51
N GLN A 205 -6.06 26.85 40.56
CA GLN A 205 -6.04 27.34 41.94
C GLN A 205 -4.87 28.30 42.18
N ILE A 206 -3.65 27.93 41.77
CA ILE A 206 -2.46 28.78 41.92
C ILE A 206 -2.63 30.08 41.13
N LYS A 207 -3.09 29.98 39.87
CA LYS A 207 -3.40 31.13 39.02
C LYS A 207 -4.40 32.08 39.69
N ARG A 208 -5.49 31.54 40.25
CA ARG A 208 -6.49 32.33 40.97
C ARG A 208 -5.91 33.02 42.19
N GLN A 209 -4.97 32.38 42.90
CA GLN A 209 -4.28 33.00 44.04
C GLN A 209 -3.31 34.10 43.59
N ALA A 210 -2.56 33.88 42.50
CA ALA A 210 -1.67 34.88 41.91
C ALA A 210 -2.44 36.14 41.50
N PHE A 211 -3.59 36.00 40.82
CA PHE A 211 -4.40 37.16 40.42
C PHE A 211 -5.03 37.95 41.57
N LYS A 212 -5.09 37.39 42.78
CA LYS A 212 -5.53 38.14 43.97
C LYS A 212 -4.43 39.05 44.53
N LYS A 213 -3.16 38.77 44.23
CA LYS A 213 -2.02 39.57 44.68
C LYS A 213 -1.74 40.66 43.64
N PHE A 214 -1.72 41.93 44.07
CA PHE A 214 -1.60 43.07 43.16
C PHE A 214 -0.30 43.03 42.35
N GLU A 215 0.84 42.67 42.95
CA GLU A 215 2.12 42.66 42.25
C GLU A 215 2.16 41.63 41.11
N PHE A 216 1.60 40.44 41.37
CA PHE A 216 1.48 39.37 40.38
C PHE A 216 0.55 39.78 39.24
N ALA A 217 -0.62 40.33 39.58
CA ALA A 217 -1.61 40.78 38.59
C ALA A 217 -1.08 41.91 37.70
N ASN A 218 -0.34 42.87 38.27
CA ASN A 218 0.24 43.96 37.49
C ASN A 218 1.28 43.47 36.48
N LEU A 219 2.14 42.51 36.88
CA LEU A 219 3.11 41.91 35.97
C LEU A 219 2.42 41.03 34.91
N TRP A 220 1.34 40.34 35.27
CA TRP A 220 0.51 39.60 34.31
C TRP A 220 -0.05 40.50 33.21
N GLU A 221 -0.56 41.68 33.54
CA GLU A 221 -1.10 42.63 32.57
C GLU A 221 -0.08 43.03 31.50
N GLN A 222 1.20 43.09 31.88
CA GLN A 222 2.31 43.35 30.96
C GLN A 222 2.68 42.14 30.11
N ARG A 223 2.56 40.92 30.66
CA ARG A 223 3.01 39.68 29.99
C ARG A 223 1.93 38.99 29.17
N LYS A 224 0.64 39.20 29.46
CA LYS A 224 -0.45 38.48 28.80
C LYS A 224 -0.50 38.69 27.27
N THR A 225 0.04 39.80 26.77
CA THR A 225 0.13 40.12 25.33
C THR A 225 1.44 39.67 24.69
N GLN A 226 2.36 39.07 25.46
CA GLN A 226 3.57 38.50 24.90
C GLN A 226 3.18 37.40 23.91
N LYS A 227 3.75 37.50 22.71
CA LYS A 227 3.56 36.50 21.67
C LYS A 227 4.27 35.23 22.10
N ILE A 228 3.49 34.24 22.48
CA ILE A 228 3.92 32.86 22.59
C ILE A 228 3.06 32.12 21.58
N LEU A 229 3.67 31.57 20.53
CA LEU A 229 2.94 30.69 19.62
C LEU A 229 2.90 29.32 20.30
N VAL A 230 1.86 29.10 21.11
CA VAL A 230 1.71 27.90 21.96
C VAL A 230 0.25 27.46 21.91
N LEU A 231 0.00 26.17 21.63
CA LEU A 231 -1.35 25.57 21.45
C LEU A 231 -2.17 26.26 20.34
N GLY A 232 -1.51 26.85 19.34
CA GLY A 232 -2.18 27.64 18.29
C GLY A 232 -2.66 29.02 18.73
N PHE A 233 -2.42 29.42 19.98
CA PHE A 233 -2.76 30.74 20.48
C PHE A 233 -1.69 31.78 20.15
N SER A 234 -2.13 33.03 20.03
CA SER A 234 -1.29 34.15 19.62
C SER A 234 -0.58 34.83 20.80
N THR A 235 -1.08 34.62 22.01
CA THR A 235 -0.62 35.29 23.23
C THR A 235 -0.65 34.37 24.45
N LEU A 236 0.15 34.67 25.47
CA LEU A 236 0.18 33.91 26.73
C LEU A 236 -1.16 33.95 27.46
N GLY A 237 -1.86 35.09 27.43
CA GLY A 237 -3.18 35.22 28.04
C GLY A 237 -4.21 34.29 27.41
N GLU A 238 -4.21 34.20 26.08
CA GLU A 238 -5.10 33.32 25.34
C GLU A 238 -4.79 31.84 25.62
N ALA A 239 -3.50 31.48 25.62
CA ALA A 239 -3.08 30.12 25.95
C ALA A 239 -3.49 29.69 27.36
N ILE A 240 -3.30 30.56 28.35
CA ILE A 240 -3.66 30.25 29.74
C ILE A 240 -5.15 30.04 29.94
N ASN A 241 -5.99 30.79 29.22
CA ASN A 241 -7.43 30.71 29.38
C ASN A 241 -8.04 29.50 28.66
N ASN A 242 -7.42 29.04 27.57
CA ASN A 242 -8.00 28.04 26.69
C ASN A 242 -7.30 26.67 26.74
N MET A 243 -6.13 26.53 27.39
CA MET A 243 -5.34 25.29 27.41
C MET A 243 -6.14 24.04 27.85
N ASN A 244 -6.99 24.18 28.87
CA ASN A 244 -7.73 23.05 29.42
C ASN A 244 -8.73 22.49 28.40
N TYR A 245 -9.41 23.40 27.71
CA TYR A 245 -10.33 23.07 26.63
C TYR A 245 -9.56 22.43 25.46
N SER A 246 -8.40 22.99 25.08
CA SER A 246 -7.57 22.46 24.00
C SER A 246 -7.12 21.01 24.23
N ILE A 247 -6.56 20.72 25.41
CA ILE A 247 -6.10 19.37 25.76
C ILE A 247 -7.28 18.40 25.86
N THR A 248 -8.37 18.81 26.50
CA THR A 248 -9.57 17.97 26.64
C THR A 248 -10.14 17.60 25.27
N ASN A 249 -10.18 18.57 24.35
CA ASN A 249 -10.61 18.33 22.98
C ASN A 249 -9.66 17.39 22.24
N ALA A 250 -8.34 17.58 22.33
CA ALA A 250 -7.38 16.70 21.69
C ALA A 250 -7.51 15.23 22.15
N VAL A 251 -7.74 15.00 23.45
CA VAL A 251 -8.01 13.66 24.00
C VAL A 251 -9.34 13.09 23.47
N ASN A 252 -10.40 13.90 23.45
CA ASN A 252 -11.71 13.47 22.96
C ASN A 252 -11.68 13.15 21.47
N GLU A 253 -11.06 14.00 20.65
CA GLU A 253 -10.89 13.79 19.21
C GLU A 253 -10.06 12.54 18.90
N LEU A 254 -8.97 12.30 19.65
CA LEU A 254 -8.19 11.06 19.50
C LEU A 254 -9.06 9.83 19.80
N THR A 255 -9.83 9.89 20.89
CA THR A 255 -10.72 8.80 21.30
C THR A 255 -11.79 8.53 20.22
N ASP A 256 -12.40 9.60 19.71
CA ASP A 256 -13.43 9.55 18.68
C ASP A 256 -12.90 8.97 17.36
N VAL A 257 -11.73 9.42 16.89
CA VAL A 257 -11.08 8.90 15.69
C VAL A 257 -10.76 7.41 15.82
N VAL A 258 -10.26 6.98 16.98
CA VAL A 258 -9.94 5.56 17.20
C VAL A 258 -11.20 4.70 17.19
N GLN A 259 -12.28 5.19 17.81
CA GLN A 259 -13.56 4.49 17.90
C GLN A 259 -14.28 4.42 16.55
N THR A 260 -14.48 5.56 15.90
CA THR A 260 -15.14 5.67 14.59
C THR A 260 -14.38 4.92 13.50
N GLY A 261 -13.05 4.99 13.50
CA GLY A 261 -12.22 4.24 12.56
C GLY A 261 -12.38 2.73 12.71
N PHE A 262 -12.50 2.24 13.95
CA PHE A 262 -12.76 0.82 14.21
C PHE A 262 -14.18 0.40 13.78
N GLU A 263 -15.19 1.20 14.08
CA GLU A 263 -16.59 0.93 13.70
C GLU A 263 -16.79 0.92 12.18
N SER A 264 -16.15 1.87 11.48
CA SER A 264 -16.15 1.93 10.02
C SER A 264 -15.51 0.68 9.42
N LEU A 265 -14.37 0.24 9.96
CA LEU A 265 -13.71 -0.98 9.50
C LEU A 265 -14.56 -2.23 9.79
N ALA A 266 -15.15 -2.32 10.98
CA ALA A 266 -16.01 -3.45 11.35
C ALA A 266 -17.23 -3.57 10.41
N SER A 267 -17.85 -2.44 10.08
CA SER A 267 -19.00 -2.36 9.16
C SER A 267 -18.61 -2.80 7.76
N GLU A 268 -17.48 -2.31 7.22
CA GLU A 268 -17.00 -2.71 5.89
C GLU A 268 -16.64 -4.21 5.82
N ILE A 269 -16.05 -4.76 6.88
CA ILE A 269 -15.76 -6.20 6.97
C ILE A 269 -17.05 -7.02 7.01
N GLN A 270 -18.11 -6.51 7.65
CA GLN A 270 -19.41 -7.17 7.65
C GLN A 270 -20.07 -7.11 6.26
N GLU A 271 -20.03 -5.96 5.59
CA GLU A 271 -20.57 -5.78 4.24
C GLU A 271 -19.82 -6.62 3.19
N SER A 272 -18.49 -6.69 3.27
CA SER A 272 -17.70 -7.53 2.37
C SER A 272 -18.02 -9.03 2.55
N ARG A 273 -18.18 -9.49 3.80
CA ARG A 273 -18.64 -10.86 4.09
C ARG A 273 -20.05 -11.12 3.56
N GLN A 274 -20.97 -10.16 3.70
CA GLN A 274 -22.33 -10.30 3.18
C GLN A 274 -22.34 -10.34 1.63
N ARG A 275 -21.53 -9.51 0.98
CA ARG A 275 -21.35 -9.53 -0.48
C ARG A 275 -20.80 -10.87 -0.96
N GLU A 276 -19.80 -11.41 -0.28
CA GLU A 276 -19.22 -12.72 -0.59
C GLU A 276 -20.26 -13.83 -0.43
N TYR A 277 -21.02 -13.84 0.67
CA TYR A 277 -22.12 -14.79 0.88
C TYR A 277 -23.17 -14.71 -0.23
N ASN A 278 -23.62 -13.50 -0.58
CA ASN A 278 -24.60 -13.29 -1.65
C ASN A 278 -24.07 -13.78 -3.01
N ASN A 279 -22.78 -13.54 -3.31
CA ASN A 279 -22.15 -14.02 -4.54
C ASN A 279 -22.09 -15.55 -4.59
N HIS A 280 -21.79 -16.22 -3.47
CA HIS A 280 -21.82 -17.67 -3.38
C HIS A 280 -23.22 -18.25 -3.59
N MET A 281 -24.25 -17.63 -3.01
CA MET A 281 -25.65 -18.01 -3.24
C MET A 281 -26.05 -17.91 -4.72
N VAL A 282 -25.71 -16.79 -5.39
CA VAL A 282 -26.00 -16.62 -6.81
C VAL A 282 -25.24 -17.65 -7.67
N SER A 283 -23.97 -17.89 -7.37
CA SER A 283 -23.16 -18.91 -8.05
C SER A 283 -23.76 -20.31 -7.90
N ASN A 284 -24.21 -20.67 -6.70
CA ASN A 284 -24.85 -21.96 -6.46
C ASN A 284 -26.20 -22.08 -7.19
N ALA A 285 -27.01 -21.02 -7.20
CA ALA A 285 -28.26 -21.01 -7.97
C ALA A 285 -28.03 -21.15 -9.48
N GLN A 286 -26.96 -20.56 -10.01
CA GLN A 286 -26.54 -20.72 -11.41
C GLN A 286 -26.07 -22.15 -11.72
N LEU A 287 -25.34 -22.78 -10.79
CA LEU A 287 -24.93 -24.18 -10.90
C LEU A 287 -26.14 -25.11 -10.89
N GLU A 288 -27.09 -24.92 -9.97
CA GLU A 288 -28.33 -25.69 -9.90
C GLU A 288 -29.17 -25.56 -11.17
N SER A 289 -29.31 -24.35 -11.72
CA SER A 289 -29.97 -24.15 -13.02
C SER A 289 -29.26 -24.86 -14.17
N SER A 290 -27.92 -24.85 -14.16
CA SER A 290 -27.12 -25.54 -15.17
C SER A 290 -27.25 -27.06 -15.07
N LEU A 291 -27.26 -27.62 -13.84
CA LEU A 291 -27.49 -29.04 -13.60
C LEU A 291 -28.89 -29.47 -14.06
N SER A 292 -29.92 -28.70 -13.73
CA SER A 292 -31.29 -28.96 -14.20
C SER A 292 -31.40 -29.01 -15.73
N LYS A 293 -30.73 -28.09 -16.45
CA LYS A 293 -30.67 -28.11 -17.92
C LYS A 293 -29.94 -29.33 -18.48
N ILE A 294 -28.95 -29.85 -17.76
CA ILE A 294 -28.24 -31.08 -18.15
C ILE A 294 -29.14 -32.30 -17.94
N ASP A 295 -29.82 -32.40 -16.81
CA ASP A 295 -30.76 -33.47 -16.52
C ASP A 295 -31.90 -33.53 -17.55
N GLU A 296 -32.43 -32.36 -17.92
CA GLU A 296 -33.43 -32.25 -18.98
C GLU A 296 -32.90 -32.79 -20.32
N LYS A 297 -31.67 -32.40 -20.74
CA LYS A 297 -31.06 -32.93 -21.95
C LYS A 297 -30.81 -34.44 -21.89
N LEU A 298 -30.38 -34.96 -20.74
CA LEU A 298 -30.18 -36.40 -20.53
C LEU A 298 -31.48 -37.18 -20.66
N TYR A 299 -32.59 -36.65 -20.13
CA TYR A 299 -33.92 -37.22 -20.31
C TYR A 299 -34.27 -37.38 -21.80
N TYR A 300 -34.10 -36.33 -22.61
CA TYR A 300 -34.41 -36.39 -24.05
C TYR A 300 -33.53 -37.39 -24.81
N ILE A 301 -32.24 -37.49 -24.45
CA ILE A 301 -31.31 -38.45 -25.05
C ILE A 301 -31.70 -39.90 -24.69
N GLN A 302 -31.99 -40.18 -23.41
CA GLN A 302 -32.28 -41.53 -22.93
C GLN A 302 -33.58 -42.10 -23.53
N TYR A 303 -34.57 -41.26 -23.79
CA TYR A 303 -35.86 -41.68 -24.37
C TYR A 303 -35.95 -41.51 -25.89
N ASN A 304 -34.84 -41.17 -26.57
CA ASN A 304 -34.76 -40.94 -28.02
C ASN A 304 -35.86 -39.99 -28.54
N ARG A 305 -36.22 -38.98 -27.73
CA ARG A 305 -37.22 -37.96 -28.06
C ARG A 305 -36.50 -36.67 -28.45
N LYS A 306 -36.90 -36.05 -29.56
CA LYS A 306 -36.39 -34.73 -29.93
C LYS A 306 -36.85 -33.70 -28.88
N PRO A 307 -35.97 -32.75 -28.46
CA PRO A 307 -36.38 -31.66 -27.60
C PRO A 307 -37.51 -30.89 -28.29
N ILE A 308 -38.55 -30.55 -27.53
CA ILE A 308 -39.66 -29.73 -28.02
C ILE A 308 -39.07 -28.33 -28.19
N GLU A 309 -38.88 -27.88 -29.44
CA GLU A 309 -38.48 -26.49 -29.67
C GLU A 309 -39.53 -25.57 -29.06
N PRO A 310 -39.12 -24.48 -28.37
CA PRO A 310 -40.07 -23.51 -27.88
C PRO A 310 -40.88 -23.01 -29.08
N PHE A 311 -42.19 -23.22 -29.04
CA PHE A 311 -43.13 -22.67 -30.02
C PHE A 311 -42.93 -21.16 -30.07
N GLY A 312 -42.15 -20.69 -31.04
CA GLY A 312 -42.03 -19.27 -31.34
C GLY A 312 -43.39 -18.75 -31.77
N ASP A 313 -43.92 -17.82 -30.98
CA ASP A 313 -44.89 -16.79 -31.36
C ASP A 313 -45.88 -17.13 -32.48
N ILE A 314 -46.77 -18.12 -32.27
CA ILE A 314 -47.92 -18.36 -33.16
C ILE A 314 -49.18 -17.59 -32.70
N PHE A 315 -49.11 -16.78 -31.64
CA PHE A 315 -50.27 -16.03 -31.13
C PHE A 315 -50.18 -14.51 -31.29
N ALA A 316 -49.46 -14.00 -32.30
CA ALA A 316 -49.45 -12.56 -32.62
C ALA A 316 -50.38 -12.16 -33.79
N GLU A 317 -51.14 -13.08 -34.40
CA GLU A 317 -52.00 -12.73 -35.53
C GLU A 317 -53.32 -13.52 -35.54
N ARG A 318 -54.26 -13.15 -34.66
CA ARG A 318 -55.72 -13.13 -34.89
C ARG A 318 -56.51 -12.80 -33.62
N ARG A 319 -56.83 -11.52 -33.47
CA ARG A 319 -58.14 -10.91 -33.16
C ARG A 319 -58.01 -9.69 -32.25
#